data_AF-A0A813L5J1-F1
#
_entry.id   AF-A0A813L5J1-F1
#
_cell.length_a   1.000
_cell.length_b   1.000
_cell.length_c   1.000
_cell.angle_alpha   90.00
_cell.angle_beta   90.00
_cell.angle_gamma   90.00
#
_symmetry.space_group_name_H-M   'P 1'
#
loop_
_entity.id
_entity.type
_entity.pdbx_description
1 polymer ?
#
loop_
_entity_poly.entity_id
_entity_poly.type
_entity_poly.pdbx_seq_one_letter_code
_entity_poly.pdbx_strand_id
1 'polypeptide(L)'
;MQIFTNLMVWVALFGILLSYIISIQDSVEASTFFKGTVLDQRDRVAVLAGLIVLPLCFLEQRYLSFTSSMAILVNVYLVRMVCALFMQNVVGDTLPAGICAVGMTQGSITMVSTMMQSVIIQMCVLPMYKELEDRSPQKFGRVMLVSFSILGAFLILYSIAGYMAFGPCVQSNLLKSFPDGVFSKIAQLSMVFACFAVYPIMMIAMIAPIRNCSLEQFAQVPAMAIRRQKQVVASVTAGFVLASVLMALTVDQLGIVNVIDGALSLFVFVALAPGLVGLFLLDRSSTAWKASMATLIALGTILAFLGFIFLDNEPALLGDGGCFLPKSSGSISIHCPVKAEVSMLVALS
;
A
#
# COMPACT_ATOMS: atom_id res chain seq x y z
N MET A 1 11.62 -20.45 -10.98
CA MET A 1 10.46 -19.95 -10.18
C MET A 1 10.89 -19.30 -8.88
N GLN A 2 11.56 -19.99 -7.95
CA GLN A 2 11.91 -19.40 -6.64
C GLN A 2 12.72 -18.09 -6.72
N ILE A 3 13.76 -18.03 -7.57
CA ILE A 3 14.56 -16.80 -7.77
C ILE A 3 13.68 -15.66 -8.29
N PHE A 4 12.84 -15.94 -9.29
CA PHE A 4 11.92 -14.95 -9.86
C PHE A 4 10.94 -14.43 -8.81
N THR A 5 10.29 -15.31 -8.05
CA THR A 5 9.36 -14.90 -6.98
C THR A 5 10.06 -14.09 -5.89
N ASN A 6 11.26 -14.48 -5.47
CA ASN A 6 12.03 -13.72 -4.49
C ASN A 6 12.39 -12.32 -4.99
N LEU A 7 12.79 -12.20 -6.27
CA LEU A 7 13.08 -10.90 -6.87
C LEU A 7 11.82 -10.03 -6.93
N MET A 8 10.68 -10.59 -7.31
CA MET A 8 9.40 -9.87 -7.31
C MET A 8 8.96 -9.46 -5.90
N VAL A 9 9.23 -10.29 -4.87
CA VAL A 9 8.99 -9.93 -3.47
C VAL A 9 9.81 -8.71 -3.06
N TRP A 10 11.07 -8.63 -3.49
CA TRP A 10 11.88 -7.43 -3.23
C TRP A 10 11.37 -6.20 -3.96
N VAL A 11 10.99 -6.32 -5.23
CA VAL A 11 10.44 -5.19 -5.99
C VAL A 11 9.16 -4.67 -5.34
N ALA A 12 8.23 -5.57 -5.00
CA ALA A 12 6.94 -5.17 -4.43
C ALA A 12 7.08 -4.58 -3.02
N LEU A 13 7.86 -5.23 -2.14
CA LEU A 13 8.09 -4.69 -0.80
C LEU A 13 8.87 -3.38 -0.85
N PHE A 14 9.77 -3.19 -1.82
CA PHE A 14 10.44 -1.91 -2.02
C PHE A 14 9.45 -0.79 -2.39
N GLY A 15 8.45 -1.08 -3.24
CA GLY A 15 7.34 -0.18 -3.54
C GLY A 15 6.59 0.26 -2.26
N ILE A 16 6.26 -0.69 -1.39
CA ILE A 16 5.64 -0.41 -0.08
C ILE A 16 6.52 0.49 0.79
N LEU A 17 7.83 0.20 0.89
CA LEU A 17 8.75 1.01 1.68
C LEU A 17 8.87 2.44 1.14
N LEU A 18 8.91 2.60 -0.18
CA LEU A 18 8.88 3.90 -0.85
C LEU A 18 7.58 4.65 -0.51
N SER A 19 6.42 3.99 -0.62
CA SER A 19 5.12 4.57 -0.28
C SER A 19 5.05 5.04 1.19
N TYR A 20 5.73 4.38 2.12
CA TYR A 20 5.81 4.85 3.51
C TYR A 20 6.62 6.13 3.66
N ILE A 21 7.77 6.26 2.98
CA ILE A 21 8.56 7.51 3.03
C ILE A 21 7.77 8.66 2.41
N ILE A 22 7.13 8.43 1.26
CA ILE A 22 6.27 9.43 0.59
C ILE A 22 5.09 9.81 1.49
N SER A 23 4.45 8.83 2.15
CA SER A 23 3.34 9.10 3.07
C SER A 23 3.78 9.93 4.28
N ILE A 24 5.01 9.74 4.78
CA ILE A 24 5.59 10.56 5.84
C ILE A 24 5.81 12.00 5.33
N GLN A 25 6.43 12.16 4.15
CA GLN A 25 6.64 13.48 3.55
C GLN A 25 5.31 14.23 3.36
N ASP A 26 4.31 13.59 2.77
CA ASP A 26 2.99 14.16 2.56
C ASP A 26 2.29 14.54 3.85
N SER A 27 2.41 13.72 4.89
CA SER A 27 1.77 13.98 6.18
C SER A 27 2.42 15.17 6.89
N VAL A 28 3.74 15.31 6.80
CA VAL A 28 4.47 16.46 7.36
C VAL A 28 4.14 17.74 6.59
N GLU A 29 4.15 17.67 5.25
CA GLU A 29 3.81 18.80 4.36
C GLU A 29 2.37 19.28 4.55
N ALA A 30 1.41 18.35 4.69
CA ALA A 30 0.01 18.68 4.94
C ALA A 30 -0.21 19.29 6.33
N SER A 31 0.68 19.02 7.27
CA SER A 31 0.61 19.58 8.61
C SER A 31 1.15 21.00 8.63
N THR A 32 0.24 21.96 8.78
CA THR A 32 0.60 23.37 8.98
C THR A 32 1.45 23.62 10.23
N PHE A 33 1.69 22.60 11.08
CA PHE A 33 2.60 22.67 12.23
C PHE A 33 4.06 22.90 11.83
N PHE A 34 4.49 22.40 10.68
CA PHE A 34 5.89 22.45 10.25
C PHE A 34 6.18 23.54 9.20
N LYS A 35 5.17 24.31 8.79
CA LYS A 35 5.33 25.40 7.82
C LYS A 35 6.35 26.43 8.29
N GLY A 36 7.30 26.78 7.42
CA GLY A 36 8.37 27.74 7.72
C GLY A 36 9.49 27.19 8.62
N THR A 37 9.45 25.91 8.99
CA THR A 37 10.55 25.25 9.73
C THR A 37 11.53 24.56 8.77
N VAL A 38 12.64 24.04 9.31
CA VAL A 38 13.60 23.22 8.54
C VAL A 38 12.93 21.97 7.93
N LEU A 39 11.82 21.50 8.51
CA LEU A 39 11.05 20.32 8.08
C LEU A 39 9.98 20.63 7.02
N ASP A 40 9.91 21.87 6.52
CA ASP A 40 9.01 22.26 5.44
C ASP A 40 9.46 21.69 4.08
N GLN A 41 10.76 21.36 3.95
CA GLN A 41 11.32 20.78 2.73
C GLN A 41 11.18 19.25 2.70
N ARG A 42 10.49 18.74 1.68
CA ARG A 42 10.21 17.29 1.50
C ARG A 42 11.49 16.44 1.52
N ASP A 43 12.58 16.93 0.94
CA ASP A 43 13.85 16.21 0.88
C ASP A 43 14.45 15.96 2.27
N ARG A 44 14.36 16.98 3.15
CA ARG A 44 14.86 16.89 4.53
C ARG A 44 14.02 15.93 5.35
N VAL A 45 12.70 15.90 5.11
CA VAL A 45 11.80 14.95 5.76
C VAL A 45 12.11 13.51 5.34
N ALA A 46 12.38 13.26 4.07
CA ALA A 46 12.79 11.92 3.60
C ALA A 46 14.10 11.46 4.24
N VAL A 47 15.12 12.32 4.28
CA VAL A 47 16.41 12.00 4.92
C VAL A 47 16.22 11.74 6.42
N LEU A 48 15.45 12.58 7.11
CA LEU A 48 15.15 12.39 8.53
C LEU A 48 14.37 11.09 8.78
N ALA A 49 13.39 10.79 7.93
CA ALA A 49 12.64 9.54 8.01
C ALA A 49 13.58 8.33 7.86
N GLY A 50 14.51 8.36 6.90
CA GLY A 50 15.54 7.33 6.75
C GLY A 50 16.43 7.16 7.98
N LEU A 51 16.89 8.28 8.57
CA LEU A 51 17.71 8.27 9.79
C LEU A 51 16.97 7.68 11.01
N ILE A 52 15.65 7.85 11.09
CA ILE A 52 14.82 7.30 12.17
C ILE A 52 14.49 5.83 11.90
N VAL A 53 14.12 5.48 10.67
CA VAL A 53 13.68 4.13 10.29
C VAL A 53 14.84 3.14 10.28
N LEU A 54 16.03 3.55 9.87
CA LEU A 54 17.20 2.67 9.82
C LEU A 54 17.49 1.96 11.16
N PRO A 55 17.64 2.66 12.31
CA PRO A 55 17.84 1.99 13.59
C PRO A 55 16.62 1.16 14.03
N LEU A 56 15.40 1.57 13.67
CA LEU A 56 14.17 0.80 13.97
C LEU A 56 14.15 -0.55 13.25
N CYS A 57 14.69 -0.65 12.03
CA CYS A 57 14.82 -1.91 11.29
C CYS A 57 15.74 -2.94 11.97
N PHE A 58 16.60 -2.51 12.91
CA PHE A 58 17.46 -3.39 13.70
C PHE A 58 16.87 -3.78 15.05
N LEU A 59 15.71 -3.23 15.42
CA LEU A 59 15.04 -3.56 16.66
C LEU A 59 14.42 -4.97 16.59
N GLU A 60 14.44 -5.69 17.70
CA GLU A 60 13.83 -7.02 17.74
C GLU A 60 12.31 -6.95 17.57
N GLN A 61 11.75 -7.91 16.83
CA GLN A 61 10.33 -7.96 16.48
C GLN A 61 9.39 -7.96 17.70
N ARG A 62 9.85 -8.43 18.86
CA ARG A 62 9.07 -8.39 20.11
C ARG A 62 8.69 -6.96 20.52
N TYR A 63 9.59 -5.99 20.35
CA TYR A 63 9.32 -4.58 20.65
C TYR A 63 8.45 -3.92 19.58
N LEU A 64 8.45 -4.45 18.35
CA LEU A 64 7.58 -4.00 17.26
C LEU A 64 6.10 -4.38 17.48
N SER A 65 5.80 -5.39 18.31
CA SER A 65 4.39 -5.73 18.63
C SER A 65 3.61 -4.56 19.25
N PHE A 66 4.26 -3.80 20.14
CA PHE A 66 3.68 -2.61 20.75
C PHE A 66 3.46 -1.49 19.72
N THR A 67 4.41 -1.29 18.81
CA THR A 67 4.29 -0.28 17.75
C THR A 67 3.20 -0.65 16.74
N SER A 68 2.96 -1.94 16.50
CA SER A 68 1.84 -2.43 15.68
C SER A 68 0.47 -2.11 16.31
N SER A 69 0.31 -2.28 17.63
CA SER A 69 -0.92 -1.88 18.31
C SER A 69 -1.18 -0.38 18.19
N MET A 70 -0.12 0.44 18.28
CA MET A 70 -0.22 1.88 18.03
C MET A 70 -0.69 2.17 16.59
N ALA A 71 -0.11 1.51 15.58
CA ALA A 71 -0.52 1.69 14.18
C ALA A 71 -2.01 1.33 13.96
N ILE A 72 -2.54 0.32 14.64
CA ILE A 72 -3.98 -0.02 14.61
C ILE A 72 -4.80 1.14 15.20
N LEU A 73 -4.40 1.68 16.35
CA LEU A 73 -5.10 2.82 16.97
C LEU A 73 -5.12 4.05 16.07
N VAL A 74 -4.01 4.33 15.38
CA VAL A 74 -3.93 5.42 14.38
C VAL A 74 -4.94 5.20 13.27
N ASN A 75 -5.00 4.01 12.68
CA ASN A 75 -5.95 3.72 11.60
C ASN A 75 -7.42 3.82 12.08
N VAL A 76 -7.72 3.35 13.29
CA VAL A 76 -9.06 3.50 13.90
C VAL A 76 -9.39 4.99 14.10
N TYR A 77 -8.43 5.80 14.54
CA TYR A 77 -8.59 7.25 14.67
C TYR A 77 -8.87 7.92 13.32
N LEU A 78 -8.13 7.55 12.26
CA LEU A 78 -8.35 8.09 10.90
C LEU A 78 -9.76 7.77 10.39
N VAL A 79 -10.21 6.52 10.54
CA VAL A 79 -11.56 6.12 10.14
C VAL A 79 -12.61 6.93 10.90
N ARG A 80 -12.45 7.07 12.23
CA ARG A 80 -13.37 7.88 13.04
C ARG A 80 -13.38 9.35 12.60
N MET A 81 -12.22 9.91 12.28
CA MET A 81 -12.09 11.30 11.83
C MET A 81 -12.81 11.52 10.50
N VAL A 82 -12.58 10.64 9.51
CA VAL A 82 -13.25 10.72 8.21
C VAL A 82 -14.76 10.56 8.35
N CYS A 83 -15.22 9.60 9.15
CA CYS A 83 -16.65 9.46 9.43
C CYS A 83 -17.23 10.70 10.13
N ALA A 84 -16.50 11.32 11.05
CA ALA A 84 -16.95 12.55 11.72
C ALA A 84 -17.05 13.72 10.73
N LEU A 85 -16.08 13.90 9.84
CA LEU A 85 -16.14 14.91 8.78
C LEU A 85 -17.32 14.66 7.83
N PHE A 86 -17.54 13.41 7.42
CA PHE A 86 -18.72 13.06 6.62
C PHE A 86 -20.02 13.44 7.34
N MET A 87 -20.16 13.07 8.61
CA MET A 87 -21.35 13.41 9.39
C MET A 87 -21.52 14.92 9.57
N GLN A 88 -20.44 15.68 9.77
CA GLN A 88 -20.48 17.14 9.81
C GLN A 88 -20.97 17.73 8.50
N ASN A 89 -20.48 17.22 7.36
CA ASN A 89 -20.92 17.68 6.04
C ASN A 89 -22.38 17.34 5.75
N VAL A 90 -22.88 16.21 6.28
CA VAL A 90 -24.30 15.85 6.20
C VAL A 90 -25.16 16.79 7.04
N VAL A 91 -24.77 17.06 8.28
CA VAL A 91 -25.55 17.94 9.19
C VAL A 91 -25.50 19.40 8.73
N GLY A 92 -24.38 19.83 8.15
CA GLY A 92 -24.20 21.19 7.64
C GLY A 92 -24.70 21.42 6.22
N ASP A 93 -25.31 20.41 5.58
CA ASP A 93 -25.71 20.43 4.15
C ASP A 93 -24.58 20.88 3.21
N THR A 94 -23.32 20.60 3.57
CA THR A 94 -22.10 20.98 2.84
C THR A 94 -21.46 19.80 2.12
N LEU A 95 -22.26 18.82 1.72
CA LEU A 95 -21.78 17.68 0.93
C LEU A 95 -21.21 18.17 -0.42
N PRO A 96 -20.06 17.63 -0.86
CA PRO A 96 -19.49 17.95 -2.16
C PRO A 96 -20.47 17.70 -3.31
N ALA A 97 -20.47 18.60 -4.30
CA ALA A 97 -21.19 18.38 -5.55
C ALA A 97 -20.48 17.33 -6.44
N GLY A 98 -21.19 16.77 -7.42
CA GLY A 98 -20.61 15.84 -8.39
C GLY A 98 -20.33 14.43 -7.85
N ILE A 99 -20.95 14.05 -6.73
CA ILE A 99 -20.85 12.69 -6.18
C ILE A 99 -21.60 11.71 -7.08
N CYS A 100 -20.87 10.71 -7.56
CA CYS A 100 -21.42 9.56 -8.26
C CYS A 100 -21.43 8.33 -7.35
N ALA A 101 -22.60 7.79 -7.04
CA ALA A 101 -22.70 6.62 -6.15
C ALA A 101 -22.23 5.33 -6.84
N VAL A 102 -22.53 5.18 -8.14
CA VAL A 102 -22.11 4.05 -8.96
C VAL A 102 -21.73 4.57 -10.34
N GLY A 103 -20.48 4.31 -10.74
CA GLY A 103 -19.96 4.65 -12.05
C GLY A 103 -18.86 3.68 -12.46
N MET A 104 -18.57 3.63 -13.76
CA MET A 104 -17.51 2.81 -14.31
C MET A 104 -16.76 3.62 -15.37
N THR A 105 -15.47 3.82 -15.14
CA THR A 105 -14.57 4.52 -16.07
C THR A 105 -13.24 3.77 -16.18
N GLN A 106 -12.29 4.30 -16.94
CA GLN A 106 -10.93 3.78 -16.95
C GLN A 106 -10.28 3.83 -15.57
N GLY A 107 -10.63 4.82 -14.74
CA GLY A 107 -10.20 4.91 -13.33
C GLY A 107 -10.62 3.72 -12.46
N SER A 108 -11.61 2.93 -12.87
CA SER A 108 -11.95 1.68 -12.19
C SER A 108 -10.80 0.66 -12.22
N ILE A 109 -9.97 0.67 -13.28
CA ILE A 109 -8.79 -0.20 -13.39
C ILE A 109 -7.71 0.25 -12.39
N THR A 110 -7.49 1.56 -12.30
CA THR A 110 -6.62 2.21 -11.31
C THR A 110 -7.05 1.88 -9.88
N MET A 111 -8.36 1.90 -9.62
CA MET A 111 -8.96 1.50 -8.35
C MET A 111 -8.72 0.01 -8.03
N VAL A 112 -8.88 -0.89 -9.00
CA VAL A 112 -8.58 -2.32 -8.80
C VAL A 112 -7.11 -2.51 -8.43
N SER A 113 -6.19 -1.87 -9.14
CA SER A 113 -4.75 -1.96 -8.87
C SER A 113 -4.41 -1.43 -7.47
N THR A 114 -4.92 -0.25 -7.11
CA THR A 114 -4.75 0.34 -5.77
C THR A 114 -5.36 -0.53 -4.66
N MET A 115 -6.50 -1.17 -4.93
CA MET A 115 -7.13 -2.10 -4.00
C MET A 115 -6.25 -3.34 -3.81
N MET A 116 -5.68 -3.88 -4.89
CA MET A 116 -4.74 -5.00 -4.80
C MET A 116 -3.54 -4.65 -3.95
N GLN A 117 -2.98 -3.44 -4.09
CA GLN A 117 -1.92 -2.94 -3.22
C GLN A 117 -2.33 -2.90 -1.74
N SER A 118 -3.59 -2.56 -1.45
CA SER A 118 -4.08 -2.43 -0.08
C SER A 118 -4.33 -3.78 0.61
N VAL A 119 -4.60 -4.83 -0.16
CA VAL A 119 -4.92 -6.17 0.36
C VAL A 119 -3.79 -7.18 0.18
N ILE A 120 -2.70 -6.80 -0.49
CA ILE A 120 -1.58 -7.71 -0.74
C ILE A 120 -0.80 -7.99 0.54
N ILE A 121 -0.73 -9.27 0.90
CA ILE A 121 0.05 -9.79 2.04
C ILE A 121 0.72 -11.13 1.73
N GLN A 122 0.60 -11.62 0.50
CA GLN A 122 0.94 -12.98 0.09
C GLN A 122 2.43 -13.25 0.35
N MET A 123 3.30 -12.24 0.22
CA MET A 123 4.72 -12.33 0.57
C MET A 123 4.97 -12.49 2.07
N CYS A 124 4.03 -12.08 2.91
CA CYS A 124 4.10 -12.16 4.37
C CYS A 124 3.43 -13.42 4.94
N VAL A 125 2.67 -14.17 4.13
CA VAL A 125 1.90 -15.35 4.59
C VAL A 125 2.81 -16.43 5.20
N LEU A 126 3.95 -16.74 4.58
CA LEU A 126 4.85 -17.80 5.08
C LEU A 126 5.53 -17.41 6.41
N PRO A 127 6.13 -16.21 6.56
CA PRO A 127 6.58 -15.72 7.86
C PRO A 127 5.47 -15.71 8.91
N MET A 128 4.27 -15.23 8.56
CA MET A 128 3.14 -15.16 9.48
C MET A 128 2.67 -16.54 9.95
N TYR A 129 2.60 -17.52 9.04
CA TYR A 129 2.27 -18.90 9.37
C TYR A 129 3.32 -19.54 10.28
N LYS A 130 4.60 -19.19 10.09
CA LYS A 130 5.70 -19.71 10.91
C LYS A 130 5.57 -19.28 12.37
N GLU A 131 5.15 -18.04 12.60
CA GLU A 131 5.01 -17.42 13.94
C GLU A 131 3.66 -17.73 14.62
N LEU A 132 2.71 -18.37 13.91
CA LEU A 132 1.42 -18.73 14.50
C LEU A 132 1.59 -19.83 15.55
N GLU A 133 1.16 -19.56 16.79
CA GLU A 133 1.09 -20.54 17.87
C GLU A 133 0.14 -21.68 17.48
N ASP A 134 0.54 -22.93 17.74
CA ASP A 134 -0.19 -24.15 17.34
C ASP A 134 -0.66 -24.13 15.88
N ARG A 135 0.26 -23.80 14.97
CA ARG A 135 -0.05 -23.63 13.56
C ARG A 135 -0.68 -24.89 12.94
N SER A 136 -1.84 -24.69 12.33
CA SER A 136 -2.47 -25.64 11.41
C SER A 136 -3.07 -24.88 10.24
N PRO A 137 -3.18 -25.51 9.04
CA PRO A 137 -3.79 -24.86 7.89
C PRO A 137 -5.24 -24.41 8.16
N GLN A 138 -6.02 -25.19 8.93
CA GLN A 138 -7.39 -24.82 9.28
C GLN A 138 -7.43 -23.61 10.23
N LYS A 139 -6.56 -23.55 11.24
CA LYS A 139 -6.47 -22.42 12.17
C LYS A 139 -6.04 -21.16 11.42
N PHE A 140 -4.99 -21.25 10.61
CA PHE A 140 -4.50 -20.12 9.82
C PHE A 140 -5.56 -19.61 8.85
N GLY A 141 -6.24 -20.49 8.11
CA GLY A 141 -7.34 -20.12 7.22
C GLY A 141 -8.48 -19.39 7.94
N ARG A 142 -8.86 -19.83 9.15
CA ARG A 142 -9.87 -19.15 9.97
C ARG A 142 -9.43 -17.77 10.43
N VAL A 143 -8.19 -17.64 10.91
CA VAL A 143 -7.61 -16.35 11.34
C VAL A 143 -7.57 -15.37 10.16
N MET A 144 -7.13 -15.84 9.00
CA MET A 144 -7.08 -15.04 7.77
C MET A 144 -8.48 -14.59 7.34
N LEU A 145 -9.46 -15.50 7.32
CA LEU A 145 -10.84 -15.15 6.96
C LEU A 145 -11.40 -14.04 7.86
N VAL A 146 -11.29 -14.20 9.19
CA VAL A 146 -11.78 -13.19 10.15
C VAL A 146 -11.05 -11.86 9.97
N SER A 147 -9.72 -11.90 9.82
CA SER A 147 -8.90 -10.70 9.66
C SER A 147 -9.25 -9.93 8.39
N PHE A 148 -9.43 -10.63 7.26
CA PHE A 148 -9.81 -10.01 5.99
C PHE A 148 -11.26 -9.55 5.95
N SER A 149 -12.18 -10.20 6.66
CA SER A 149 -13.55 -9.71 6.80
C SER A 149 -13.58 -8.38 7.56
N ILE A 150 -12.82 -8.26 8.66
CA ILE A 150 -12.69 -7.00 9.39
C ILE A 150 -12.03 -5.94 8.50
N LEU A 151 -10.90 -6.26 7.87
CA LEU A 151 -10.21 -5.34 6.96
C LEU A 151 -11.13 -4.85 5.84
N GLY A 152 -11.90 -5.75 5.21
CA GLY A 152 -12.86 -5.41 4.18
C GLY A 152 -13.92 -4.42 4.66
N ALA A 153 -14.49 -4.62 5.87
CA ALA A 153 -15.43 -3.69 6.46
C ALA A 153 -14.81 -2.30 6.70
N PHE A 154 -13.56 -2.27 7.18
CA PHE A 154 -12.81 -1.03 7.38
C PHE A 154 -12.55 -0.29 6.06
N LEU A 155 -12.09 -0.99 5.03
CA LEU A 155 -11.81 -0.40 3.71
C LEU A 155 -13.09 0.12 3.04
N ILE A 156 -14.19 -0.62 3.12
CA ILE A 156 -15.50 -0.18 2.58
C ILE A 156 -15.98 1.07 3.31
N LEU A 157 -15.97 1.06 4.65
CA LEU A 157 -16.40 2.21 5.44
C LEU A 157 -15.53 3.44 5.14
N TYR A 158 -14.22 3.27 5.12
CA TYR A 158 -13.26 4.35 4.88
C TYR A 158 -13.39 4.93 3.46
N SER A 159 -13.51 4.07 2.45
CA SER A 159 -13.68 4.47 1.05
C SER A 159 -14.98 5.25 0.84
N ILE A 160 -16.11 4.73 1.34
CA ILE A 160 -17.40 5.41 1.22
C ILE A 160 -17.37 6.73 1.99
N ALA A 161 -16.98 6.73 3.27
CA ALA A 161 -16.97 7.96 4.07
C ALA A 161 -16.01 9.01 3.51
N GLY A 162 -14.83 8.59 3.03
CA GLY A 162 -13.84 9.47 2.40
C GLY A 162 -14.37 10.09 1.11
N TYR A 163 -14.89 9.28 0.19
CA TYR A 163 -15.44 9.78 -1.06
C TYR A 163 -16.65 10.71 -0.83
N MET A 164 -17.51 10.36 0.13
CA MET A 164 -18.67 11.21 0.48
C MET A 164 -18.28 12.50 1.20
N ALA A 165 -17.17 12.51 1.96
CA ALA A 165 -16.70 13.69 2.66
C ALA A 165 -15.97 14.68 1.72
N PHE A 166 -15.15 14.19 0.80
CA PHE A 166 -14.26 15.03 -0.02
C PHE A 166 -14.65 15.12 -1.50
N GLY A 167 -15.48 14.20 -1.99
CA GLY A 167 -15.99 14.21 -3.36
C GLY A 167 -15.00 13.65 -4.41
N PRO A 168 -15.26 13.91 -5.70
CA PRO A 168 -14.52 13.30 -6.81
C PRO A 168 -13.07 13.78 -6.96
N CYS A 169 -12.72 14.93 -6.39
CA CYS A 169 -11.37 15.51 -6.47
C CYS A 169 -10.51 15.19 -5.24
N VAL A 170 -10.82 14.11 -4.51
CA VAL A 170 -10.04 13.66 -3.37
C VAL A 170 -8.60 13.33 -3.78
N GLN A 171 -7.61 13.72 -2.97
CA GLN A 171 -6.20 13.46 -3.30
C GLN A 171 -5.84 12.00 -3.04
N SER A 172 -4.84 11.49 -3.78
CA SER A 172 -4.34 10.11 -3.61
C SER A 172 -3.88 9.82 -2.18
N ASN A 173 -3.37 10.83 -1.47
CA ASN A 173 -3.19 10.80 -0.04
C ASN A 173 -4.31 11.59 0.65
N LEU A 174 -5.24 10.88 1.28
CA LEU A 174 -6.42 11.47 1.92
C LEU A 174 -6.07 12.53 2.97
N LEU A 175 -4.92 12.40 3.65
CA LEU A 175 -4.50 13.33 4.69
C LEU A 175 -4.23 14.75 4.17
N LYS A 176 -3.93 14.88 2.87
CA LYS A 176 -3.78 16.18 2.18
C LYS A 176 -5.13 16.84 1.86
N SER A 177 -6.23 16.08 1.90
CA SER A 177 -7.59 16.59 1.71
C SER A 177 -8.24 17.05 3.02
N PHE A 178 -7.62 16.82 4.17
CA PHE A 178 -8.18 17.22 5.46
C PHE A 178 -8.18 18.74 5.62
N PRO A 179 -9.27 19.32 6.19
CA PRO A 179 -9.29 20.74 6.49
C PRO A 179 -8.28 21.08 7.59
N ASP A 180 -7.81 22.32 7.61
CA ASP A 180 -6.92 22.80 8.65
C ASP A 180 -7.62 22.77 10.03
N GLY A 181 -7.03 22.04 10.97
CA GLY A 181 -7.58 21.89 12.31
C GLY A 181 -6.68 21.06 13.21
N VAL A 182 -6.84 21.19 14.53
CA VAL A 182 -6.01 20.47 15.51
C VAL A 182 -6.15 18.95 15.34
N PHE A 183 -7.37 18.45 15.14
CA PHE A 183 -7.61 17.02 14.91
C PHE A 183 -6.98 16.52 13.60
N SER A 184 -7.05 17.29 12.52
CA SER A 184 -6.38 16.96 11.26
C SER A 184 -4.87 16.89 11.40
N LYS A 185 -4.27 17.82 12.16
CA LYS A 185 -2.83 17.80 12.47
C LYS A 185 -2.42 16.58 13.28
N ILE A 186 -3.24 16.21 14.27
CA ILE A 186 -3.03 14.97 15.04
C ILE A 186 -3.12 13.77 14.11
N ALA A 187 -4.09 13.72 13.19
CA ALA A 187 -4.23 12.65 12.22
C ALA A 187 -2.98 12.51 11.34
N GLN A 188 -2.53 13.62 10.75
CA GLN A 188 -1.33 13.67 9.93
C GLN A 188 -0.08 13.21 10.70
N LEU A 189 0.14 13.72 11.91
CA LEU A 189 1.28 13.33 12.74
C LEU A 189 1.20 11.86 13.18
N SER A 190 0.01 11.38 13.52
CA SER A 190 -0.20 9.98 13.90
C SER A 190 0.11 9.00 12.76
N MET A 191 -0.17 9.38 11.51
CA MET A 191 0.20 8.58 10.34
C MET A 191 1.72 8.46 10.19
N VAL A 192 2.49 9.53 10.47
CA VAL A 192 3.96 9.47 10.47
C VAL A 192 4.46 8.38 11.44
N PHE A 193 3.90 8.34 12.65
CA PHE A 193 4.24 7.31 13.64
C PHE A 193 3.80 5.91 13.20
N ALA A 194 2.65 5.77 12.56
CA ALA A 194 2.19 4.49 12.00
C ALA A 194 3.15 3.98 10.91
N CYS A 195 3.61 4.84 10.00
CA CYS A 195 4.60 4.48 8.99
C CYS A 195 5.93 4.03 9.62
N PHE A 196 6.43 4.74 10.63
CA PHE A 196 7.64 4.32 11.37
C PHE A 196 7.48 2.96 12.06
N ALA A 197 6.28 2.66 12.58
CA ALA A 197 6.00 1.38 13.22
C ALA A 197 5.93 0.21 12.21
N VAL A 198 5.37 0.43 11.03
CA VAL A 198 5.12 -0.64 10.04
C VAL A 198 6.32 -0.88 9.11
N TYR A 199 7.13 0.14 8.84
CA TYR A 199 8.28 0.01 7.94
C TYR A 199 9.23 -1.14 8.33
N PRO A 200 9.67 -1.29 9.60
CA PRO A 200 10.53 -2.41 10.02
C PRO A 200 9.87 -3.78 9.79
N ILE A 201 8.54 -3.88 9.91
CA ILE A 201 7.80 -5.13 9.74
C ILE A 201 7.87 -5.59 8.28
N MET A 202 7.68 -4.65 7.34
CA MET A 202 7.81 -4.95 5.91
C MET A 202 9.26 -5.28 5.52
N MET A 203 10.23 -4.60 6.14
CA MET A 203 11.66 -4.91 5.98
C MET A 203 11.99 -6.35 6.41
N ILE A 204 11.38 -6.87 7.49
CA ILE A 204 11.56 -8.27 7.94
C ILE A 204 11.12 -9.25 6.85
N ALA A 205 9.96 -9.02 6.22
CA ALA A 205 9.49 -9.86 5.12
C ALA A 205 10.42 -9.80 3.90
N MET A 206 10.94 -8.61 3.58
CA MET A 206 11.84 -8.40 2.44
C MET A 206 13.19 -9.13 2.61
N ILE A 207 13.68 -9.20 3.84
CA ILE A 207 14.95 -9.84 4.17
C ILE A 207 14.80 -11.37 4.38
N ALA A 208 13.59 -11.87 4.57
CA ALA A 208 13.34 -13.30 4.86
C ALA A 208 13.98 -14.26 3.83
N PRO A 209 13.97 -14.01 2.51
CA PRO A 209 14.67 -14.84 1.54
C PRO A 209 16.17 -14.95 1.81
N ILE A 210 16.83 -13.85 2.19
CA ILE A 210 18.27 -13.79 2.47
C ILE A 210 18.61 -14.52 3.78
N ARG A 211 17.75 -14.39 4.79
CA ARG A 211 17.90 -15.12 6.06
C ARG A 211 17.79 -16.63 5.87
N ASN A 212 16.97 -17.07 4.92
CA ASN A 212 16.75 -18.48 4.62
C ASN A 212 17.70 -19.04 3.56
N CYS A 213 18.41 -18.20 2.79
CA CYS A 213 19.54 -18.64 1.97
C CYS A 213 20.65 -19.12 2.90
N SER A 214 20.83 -20.43 2.97
CA SER A 214 21.79 -21.11 3.83
C SER A 214 23.23 -20.71 3.50
N LEU A 215 23.77 -19.72 4.21
CA LEU A 215 25.22 -19.50 4.32
C LEU A 215 25.92 -20.67 5.04
N GLU A 216 25.16 -21.57 5.66
CA GLU A 216 25.66 -22.81 6.27
C GLU A 216 26.29 -23.77 5.24
N GLN A 217 25.84 -23.76 3.98
CA GLN A 217 26.45 -24.60 2.94
C GLN A 217 27.90 -24.21 2.59
N PHE A 218 28.34 -23.01 2.99
CA PHE A 218 29.64 -22.44 2.58
C PHE A 218 30.62 -22.18 3.73
N ALA A 219 30.28 -22.53 4.98
CA ALA A 219 31.11 -22.20 6.13
C ALA A 219 31.47 -23.44 6.94
N GLN A 220 32.77 -23.76 6.99
CA GLN A 220 33.32 -24.82 7.85
C GLN A 220 33.22 -24.48 9.36
N VAL A 221 32.99 -23.21 9.72
CA VAL A 221 32.90 -22.73 11.11
C VAL A 221 31.56 -22.02 11.35
N PRO A 222 30.68 -22.56 12.21
CA PRO A 222 29.31 -22.05 12.38
C PRO A 222 29.26 -20.61 12.95
N ALA A 223 30.20 -20.23 13.82
CA ALA A 223 30.26 -18.89 14.41
C ALA A 223 30.57 -17.78 13.37
N MET A 224 31.44 -18.06 12.40
CA MET A 224 31.76 -17.12 11.33
C MET A 224 30.62 -16.98 10.33
N ALA A 225 29.89 -18.07 10.07
CA ALA A 225 28.70 -18.07 9.22
C ALA A 225 27.62 -17.12 9.76
N ILE A 226 27.32 -17.21 11.05
CA ILE A 226 26.31 -16.37 11.73
C ILE A 226 26.71 -14.89 11.70
N ARG A 227 27.98 -14.57 11.98
CA ARG A 227 28.47 -13.18 11.94
C ARG A 227 28.36 -12.59 10.53
N ARG A 228 28.78 -13.35 9.50
CA ARG A 228 28.70 -12.93 8.10
C ARG A 228 27.25 -12.73 7.67
N GLN A 229 26.36 -13.63 8.07
CA GLN A 229 24.93 -13.51 7.78
C GLN A 229 24.33 -12.24 8.40
N LYS A 230 24.62 -11.95 9.67
CA LYS A 230 24.18 -10.71 10.33
C LYS A 230 24.70 -9.46 9.61
N GLN A 231 25.96 -9.46 9.18
CA GLN A 231 26.55 -8.36 8.41
C GLN A 231 25.88 -8.19 7.05
N VAL A 232 25.66 -9.28 6.30
CA VAL A 232 24.95 -9.24 5.01
C VAL A 232 23.54 -8.69 5.17
N VAL A 233 22.78 -9.20 6.15
CA VAL A 233 21.44 -8.72 6.46
C VAL A 233 21.47 -7.22 6.80
N ALA A 234 22.42 -6.77 7.62
CA ALA A 234 22.53 -5.37 7.98
C ALA A 234 22.88 -4.47 6.79
N SER A 235 23.83 -4.87 5.96
CA SER A 235 24.20 -4.12 4.76
C SER A 235 23.04 -4.03 3.76
N VAL A 236 22.30 -5.12 3.56
CA VAL A 236 21.15 -5.14 2.66
C VAL A 236 20.01 -4.28 3.22
N THR A 237 19.74 -4.35 4.52
CA THR A 237 18.75 -3.49 5.21
C THR A 237 19.08 -2.02 4.98
N ALA A 238 20.32 -1.62 5.26
CA ALA A 238 20.77 -0.25 5.06
C ALA A 238 20.70 0.18 3.59
N GLY A 239 21.06 -0.72 2.67
CA GLY A 239 20.95 -0.49 1.22
C GLY A 239 19.52 -0.22 0.77
N PHE A 240 18.55 -1.01 1.23
CA PHE A 240 17.14 -0.79 0.89
C PHE A 240 16.57 0.49 1.50
N VAL A 241 16.91 0.81 2.76
CA VAL A 241 16.49 2.07 3.39
C VAL A 241 17.05 3.25 2.57
N LEU A 242 18.35 3.25 2.28
CA LEU A 242 18.99 4.30 1.49
C LEU A 242 18.36 4.43 0.10
N ALA A 243 18.14 3.31 -0.60
CA ALA A 243 17.50 3.31 -1.91
C ALA A 243 16.06 3.87 -1.84
N SER A 244 15.29 3.52 -0.82
CA SER A 244 13.91 4.02 -0.65
C SER A 244 13.89 5.53 -0.38
N VAL A 245 14.85 6.04 0.39
CA VAL A 245 15.00 7.48 0.65
C VAL A 245 15.38 8.21 -0.63
N LEU A 246 16.39 7.72 -1.36
CA LEU A 246 16.84 8.34 -2.62
C LEU A 246 15.72 8.39 -3.66
N MET A 247 14.95 7.31 -3.80
CA MET A 247 13.80 7.28 -4.70
C MET A 247 12.67 8.23 -4.25
N ALA A 248 12.45 8.40 -2.95
CA ALA A 248 11.47 9.34 -2.42
C ALA A 248 11.87 10.82 -2.59
N LEU A 249 13.12 11.11 -2.94
CA LEU A 249 13.56 12.47 -3.32
C LEU A 249 13.10 12.82 -4.74
N THR A 250 12.88 11.83 -5.59
CA THR A 250 12.53 12.05 -7.01
C THR A 250 11.08 11.72 -7.32
N VAL A 251 10.44 10.87 -6.51
CA VAL A 251 9.06 10.42 -6.70
C VAL A 251 8.19 10.96 -5.57
N ASP A 252 7.18 11.73 -5.93
CA ASP A 252 6.25 12.40 -5.02
C ASP A 252 4.81 11.89 -5.12
N GLN A 253 4.47 11.20 -6.20
CA GLN A 253 3.11 10.75 -6.49
C GLN A 253 2.80 9.39 -5.82
N LEU A 254 2.31 9.44 -4.58
CA LEU A 254 1.90 8.24 -3.83
C LEU A 254 0.90 7.36 -4.61
N GLY A 255 -0.04 7.99 -5.32
CA GLY A 255 -1.06 7.29 -6.10
C GLY A 255 -0.45 6.39 -7.18
N ILE A 256 0.43 6.95 -8.03
CA ILE A 256 1.09 6.21 -9.11
C ILE A 256 1.92 5.05 -8.54
N VAL A 257 2.70 5.28 -7.48
CA VAL A 257 3.51 4.23 -6.85
C VAL A 257 2.62 3.07 -6.39
N ASN A 258 1.50 3.37 -5.72
CA ASN A 258 0.58 2.35 -5.24
C ASN A 258 -0.14 1.60 -6.37
N VAL A 259 -0.47 2.27 -7.48
CA VAL A 259 -1.10 1.64 -8.65
C VAL A 259 -0.14 0.67 -9.33
N ILE A 260 1.09 1.12 -9.60
CA ILE A 260 2.14 0.30 -10.22
C ILE A 260 2.45 -0.92 -9.35
N ASP A 261 2.65 -0.70 -8.04
CA ASP A 261 2.98 -1.79 -7.11
C ASP A 261 1.81 -2.77 -6.96
N GLY A 262 0.57 -2.26 -6.95
CA GLY A 262 -0.63 -3.06 -6.92
C GLY A 262 -0.85 -3.90 -8.19
N ALA A 263 -0.60 -3.33 -9.37
CA ALA A 263 -0.67 -4.04 -10.64
C ALA A 263 0.39 -5.13 -10.73
N LEU A 264 1.64 -4.84 -10.32
CA LEU A 264 2.71 -5.82 -10.22
C LEU A 264 2.35 -6.96 -9.27
N SER A 265 1.83 -6.61 -8.10
CA SER A 265 1.44 -7.55 -7.06
C SER A 265 0.26 -8.44 -7.48
N LEU A 266 -0.72 -7.88 -8.21
CA LEU A 266 -1.81 -8.63 -8.84
C LEU A 266 -1.27 -9.67 -9.84
N PHE A 267 -0.37 -9.25 -10.72
CA PHE A 267 0.23 -10.15 -11.70
C PHE A 267 0.98 -11.30 -11.02
N VAL A 268 1.89 -10.99 -10.09
CA VAL A 268 2.81 -12.00 -9.56
C VAL A 268 2.14 -12.86 -8.48
N PHE A 269 1.56 -12.23 -7.46
CA PHE A 269 1.18 -12.90 -6.22
C PHE A 269 -0.27 -13.36 -6.17
N VAL A 270 -1.13 -12.79 -7.01
CA VAL A 270 -2.53 -13.21 -7.10
C VAL A 270 -2.74 -14.12 -8.30
N ALA A 271 -2.15 -13.79 -9.46
CA ALA A 271 -2.41 -14.51 -10.70
C ALA A 271 -1.34 -15.57 -11.01
N LEU A 272 -0.11 -15.15 -11.26
CA LEU A 272 0.94 -16.02 -11.80
C LEU A 272 1.39 -17.10 -10.81
N ALA A 273 1.82 -16.72 -9.60
CA ALA A 273 2.35 -17.70 -8.64
C ALA A 273 1.27 -18.69 -8.18
N PRO A 274 0.08 -18.26 -7.70
CA PRO A 274 -0.97 -19.21 -7.31
C PRO A 274 -1.49 -20.05 -8.49
N GLY A 275 -1.63 -19.45 -9.68
CA GLY A 275 -2.09 -20.16 -10.88
C GLY A 275 -1.12 -21.25 -11.33
N LEU A 276 0.18 -20.97 -11.35
CA LEU A 276 1.20 -21.97 -11.70
C LEU A 276 1.32 -23.08 -10.66
N VAL A 277 1.29 -22.73 -9.38
CA VAL A 277 1.24 -23.74 -8.30
C VAL A 277 -0.02 -24.60 -8.45
N GLY A 278 -1.17 -23.99 -8.74
CA GLY A 278 -2.43 -24.68 -8.94
C GLY A 278 -2.47 -25.62 -10.14
N LEU A 279 -1.74 -25.31 -11.21
CA LEU A 279 -1.68 -26.12 -12.43
C LEU A 279 -0.63 -27.23 -12.37
N PHE A 280 0.53 -26.96 -11.77
CA PHE A 280 1.71 -27.83 -11.88
C PHE A 280 2.12 -28.52 -10.58
N LEU A 281 1.73 -28.00 -9.41
CA LEU A 281 2.12 -28.59 -8.12
C LEU A 281 0.97 -29.25 -7.37
N LEU A 282 -0.27 -28.80 -7.60
CA LEU A 282 -1.45 -29.47 -7.06
C LEU A 282 -1.88 -30.58 -8.02
N ASP A 283 -1.83 -31.83 -7.59
CA ASP A 283 -2.27 -33.02 -8.33
C ASP A 283 -3.81 -33.09 -8.46
N ARG A 284 -4.41 -32.06 -9.06
CA ARG A 284 -5.84 -31.99 -9.38
C ARG A 284 -6.03 -32.13 -10.89
N SER A 285 -6.62 -33.24 -11.30
CA SER A 285 -6.86 -33.59 -12.70
C SER A 285 -8.11 -32.96 -13.31
N SER A 286 -9.00 -32.39 -12.48
CA SER A 286 -10.27 -31.80 -12.95
C SER A 286 -10.04 -30.69 -13.99
N THR A 287 -10.67 -30.82 -15.15
CA THR A 287 -10.63 -29.81 -16.22
C THR A 287 -11.12 -28.45 -15.75
N ALA A 288 -12.15 -28.42 -14.89
CA ALA A 288 -12.68 -27.18 -14.32
C ALA A 288 -11.65 -26.46 -13.44
N TRP A 289 -10.84 -27.22 -12.67
CA TRP A 289 -9.77 -26.66 -11.86
C TRP A 289 -8.67 -26.05 -12.73
N LYS A 290 -8.22 -26.79 -13.76
CA LYS A 290 -7.20 -26.30 -14.69
C LYS A 290 -7.68 -25.06 -15.45
N ALA A 291 -8.92 -25.07 -15.93
CA ALA A 291 -9.53 -23.92 -16.57
C ALA A 291 -9.60 -22.71 -15.62
N SER A 292 -10.01 -22.92 -14.36
CA SER A 292 -10.04 -21.84 -13.35
C SER A 292 -8.66 -21.22 -13.11
N MET A 293 -7.60 -22.02 -12.97
CA MET A 293 -6.25 -21.51 -12.78
C MET A 293 -5.71 -20.80 -14.03
N ALA A 294 -6.01 -21.31 -15.23
CA ALA A 294 -5.65 -20.64 -16.48
C ALA A 294 -6.37 -19.30 -16.63
N THR A 295 -7.67 -19.23 -16.29
CA THR A 295 -8.45 -17.99 -16.29
C THR A 295 -7.90 -16.99 -15.26
N LEU A 296 -7.50 -17.45 -14.08
CA LEU A 296 -6.88 -16.60 -13.05
C LEU A 296 -5.60 -15.94 -13.58
N ILE A 297 -4.73 -16.72 -14.24
CA ILE A 297 -3.50 -16.19 -14.87
C ILE A 297 -3.84 -15.20 -15.98
N ALA A 298 -4.73 -15.57 -16.91
CA ALA A 298 -5.07 -14.73 -18.06
C ALA A 298 -5.70 -13.41 -17.62
N LEU A 299 -6.76 -13.46 -16.81
CA LEU A 299 -7.47 -12.28 -16.33
C LEU A 299 -6.57 -11.39 -15.48
N GLY A 300 -5.81 -11.97 -14.55
CA GLY A 300 -4.91 -11.20 -13.69
C GLY A 300 -3.76 -10.55 -14.47
N THR A 301 -3.26 -11.19 -15.52
CA THR A 301 -2.25 -10.60 -16.41
C THR A 301 -2.84 -9.43 -17.22
N ILE A 302 -4.05 -9.60 -17.76
CA ILE A 302 -4.74 -8.53 -18.49
C ILE A 302 -4.97 -7.33 -17.58
N LEU A 303 -5.54 -7.55 -16.39
CA LEU A 303 -5.83 -6.47 -15.44
C LEU A 303 -4.56 -5.78 -14.96
N ALA A 304 -3.48 -6.52 -14.69
CA ALA A 304 -2.20 -5.94 -14.32
C ALA A 304 -1.60 -5.08 -15.45
N PHE A 305 -1.65 -5.57 -16.71
CA PHE A 305 -1.16 -4.80 -17.85
C PHE A 305 -1.95 -3.50 -18.05
N LEU A 306 -3.28 -3.57 -17.92
CA LEU A 306 -4.13 -2.39 -17.94
C LEU A 306 -3.81 -1.44 -16.78
N GLY A 307 -3.50 -1.97 -15.59
CA GLY A 307 -3.06 -1.17 -14.43
C GLY A 307 -1.73 -0.44 -14.63
N PHE A 308 -0.84 -0.92 -15.50
CA PHE A 308 0.37 -0.19 -15.89
C PHE A 308 0.10 0.91 -16.93
N ILE A 309 -1.01 0.82 -17.66
CA ILE A 309 -1.43 1.82 -18.67
C ILE A 309 -2.24 2.94 -18.00
N PHE A 310 -3.21 2.57 -17.17
CA PHE A 310 -4.11 3.49 -16.48
C PHE A 310 -3.60 3.76 -15.07
N LEU A 311 -2.82 4.84 -14.93
CA LEU A 311 -2.20 5.23 -13.66
C LEU A 311 -2.99 6.29 -12.89
N ASP A 312 -3.88 7.02 -13.56
CA ASP A 312 -4.71 8.06 -12.96
C ASP A 312 -6.18 7.61 -12.85
N ASN A 313 -6.94 8.25 -11.96
CA ASN A 313 -8.35 7.99 -11.72
C ASN A 313 -9.27 8.80 -12.65
N GLU A 314 -8.76 9.83 -13.33
CA GLU A 314 -9.44 10.64 -14.35
C GLU A 314 -10.90 10.98 -13.98
N PRO A 315 -11.13 11.73 -12.87
CA PRO A 315 -12.47 11.95 -12.33
C PRO A 315 -13.40 12.72 -13.28
N ALA A 316 -12.85 13.45 -14.27
CA ALA A 316 -13.64 14.12 -15.31
C ALA A 316 -14.49 13.14 -16.13
N LEU A 317 -13.98 11.93 -16.39
CA LEU A 317 -14.69 10.89 -17.14
C LEU A 317 -15.97 10.41 -16.44
N LEU A 318 -16.09 10.61 -15.12
CA LEU A 318 -17.34 10.33 -14.40
C LEU A 318 -18.44 11.33 -14.77
N GLY A 319 -18.09 12.58 -15.07
CA GLY A 319 -19.01 13.61 -15.55
C GLY A 319 -19.43 13.40 -17.01
N ASP A 320 -18.54 12.85 -17.84
CA ASP A 320 -18.75 12.62 -19.27
C ASP A 320 -19.52 11.31 -19.58
N GLY A 321 -20.46 10.93 -18.72
CA GLY A 321 -21.33 9.76 -18.91
C GLY A 321 -20.87 8.46 -18.25
N GLY A 322 -19.76 8.48 -17.50
CA GLY A 322 -19.31 7.33 -16.70
C GLY A 322 -20.11 7.10 -15.42
N CYS A 323 -20.96 8.04 -15.01
CA CYS A 323 -21.79 7.93 -13.81
C CYS A 323 -23.19 7.35 -14.11
N PHE A 324 -23.54 6.25 -13.45
CA PHE A 324 -24.86 5.61 -13.57
C PHE A 324 -25.86 6.07 -12.51
N LEU A 325 -25.38 6.41 -11.31
CA LEU A 325 -26.23 6.85 -10.19
C LEU A 325 -25.71 8.18 -9.60
N PRO A 326 -26.12 9.33 -10.17
CA PRO A 326 -25.78 10.63 -9.64
C PRO A 326 -26.55 10.92 -8.34
N LYS A 327 -25.90 11.51 -7.34
CA LYS A 327 -26.58 11.90 -6.09
C LYS A 327 -27.35 13.23 -6.20
N SER A 328 -26.97 14.12 -7.13
CA SER A 328 -27.69 15.38 -7.41
C SER A 328 -28.39 15.34 -8.78
N SER A 329 -29.59 15.89 -8.88
CA SER A 329 -30.46 15.85 -10.07
C SER A 329 -30.04 16.74 -11.26
N GLY A 330 -28.75 17.08 -11.39
CA GLY A 330 -28.22 17.90 -12.49
C GLY A 330 -27.07 17.19 -13.23
N SER A 331 -26.71 17.68 -14.42
CA SER A 331 -25.52 17.21 -15.15
C SER A 331 -24.28 17.36 -14.27
N ILE A 332 -23.58 16.25 -14.02
CA ILE A 332 -22.35 16.23 -13.22
C ILE A 332 -21.24 16.87 -14.05
N SER A 333 -20.85 18.10 -13.73
CA SER A 333 -19.62 18.70 -14.23
C SER A 333 -18.58 18.64 -13.11
N ILE A 334 -17.54 17.82 -13.29
CA ILE A 334 -16.44 17.68 -12.33
C ILE A 334 -15.27 18.49 -12.87
N HIS A 335 -14.90 19.55 -12.17
CA HIS A 335 -13.70 20.31 -12.46
C HIS A 335 -12.76 20.22 -11.26
N CYS A 336 -11.78 19.33 -11.36
CA CYS A 336 -10.72 19.23 -10.36
C CYS A 336 -9.55 20.12 -10.79
N PRO A 337 -8.96 20.91 -9.88
CA PRO A 337 -7.75 21.66 -10.19
C PRO A 337 -6.65 20.67 -10.60
N VAL A 338 -6.22 20.75 -11.86
CA VAL A 338 -5.15 19.91 -12.41
C VAL A 338 -3.85 20.25 -11.69
N LYS A 339 -3.21 19.27 -11.05
CA LYS A 339 -1.78 19.39 -10.70
C LYS A 339 -0.99 19.23 -12.00
N ALA A 340 -0.17 20.22 -12.32
CA ALA A 340 0.52 20.38 -13.60
C ALA A 340 1.68 19.40 -13.88
N GLU A 341 1.67 18.17 -13.34
CA GLU A 341 2.88 17.32 -13.28
C GLU A 341 2.78 15.97 -14.00
N VAL A 342 1.66 15.66 -14.66
CA VAL A 342 1.53 14.43 -15.46
C VAL A 342 2.18 14.54 -16.85
N SER A 343 2.51 15.74 -17.32
CA SER A 343 3.04 15.96 -18.67
C SER A 343 4.48 15.50 -18.92
N MET A 344 5.28 15.18 -17.90
CA MET A 344 6.71 14.90 -18.10
C MET A 344 7.06 13.40 -18.26
N LEU A 345 6.17 12.48 -17.85
CA LEU A 345 6.41 11.03 -17.96
C LEU A 345 5.82 10.41 -19.24
N VAL A 346 4.80 11.05 -19.84
CA VAL A 346 4.25 10.64 -21.16
C VAL A 346 5.05 11.25 -22.32
N ALA A 347 5.84 12.31 -22.07
CA ALA A 347 6.69 12.91 -23.10
C ALA A 347 7.99 12.13 -23.40
N LEU A 348 8.22 10.99 -22.73
CA LEU A 348 9.39 10.12 -22.93
C LEU A 348 9.03 8.70 -23.43
N SER A 349 7.78 8.48 -23.85
CA SER A 349 7.34 7.31 -24.61
C SER A 349 6.97 7.70 -26.03
#